data_AF-A0A857MPJ7-F1
#
_entry.id   AF-A0A857MPJ7-F1
#
_cell.length_a   1.000
_cell.length_b   1.000
_cell.length_c   1.000
_cell.angle_alpha   90.00
_cell.angle_beta   90.00
_cell.angle_gamma   90.00
#
_symmetry.space_group_name_H-M   'P 1'
#
loop_
_entity.id
_entity.type
_entity.pdbx_description
1 polymer ?
#
loop_
_entity_poly.entity_id
_entity_poly.type
_entity_poly.pdbx_seq_one_letter_code
_entity_poly.pdbx_strand_id
1 'polypeptide(L)'
;MEVAVIVGAIVLLLFVFAYMTKRRFGVLGLALAAGYVLSKLWETSIADLVSNSGIELEMVSPVTLATLAVILLPSVVLLFGGPTYKTKRGRLIGSLLYAVLAVVFSLDALQYTLVLMGPGKQVFDFLVQYQQIILTGALAGAVVDIMHARSSGGKKDEHHAKH
;
A
#
# COMPACT_ATOMS: atom_id res chain seq x y z
N MET A 1 9.61 -20.99 7.67
CA MET A 1 9.18 -20.28 6.44
C MET A 1 9.84 -18.92 6.47
N GLU A 2 10.51 -18.51 5.40
CA GLU A 2 11.13 -17.19 5.38
C GLU A 2 10.05 -16.11 5.51
N VAL A 3 10.31 -15.08 6.31
CA VAL A 3 9.44 -13.90 6.51
C VAL A 3 9.03 -13.29 5.16
N ALA A 4 9.92 -13.38 4.16
CA ALA A 4 9.66 -13.03 2.77
C ALA A 4 8.40 -13.69 2.19
N VAL A 5 8.06 -14.90 2.60
CA VAL A 5 6.86 -15.63 2.17
C VAL A 5 5.58 -15.00 2.72
N ILE A 6 5.55 -14.64 4.01
CA ILE A 6 4.37 -14.02 4.64
C ILE A 6 4.12 -12.63 4.04
N VAL A 7 5.19 -11.83 3.93
CA VAL A 7 5.13 -10.50 3.32
C VAL A 7 4.72 -10.60 1.86
N GLY A 8 5.33 -11.51 1.11
CA GLY A 8 4.97 -11.80 -0.27
C GLY A 8 3.51 -12.23 -0.40
N ALA A 9 2.99 -13.03 0.53
CA ALA A 9 1.59 -13.42 0.57
C ALA A 9 0.66 -12.22 0.84
N ILE A 10 0.99 -11.32 1.78
CA ILE A 10 0.20 -10.10 2.03
C ILE A 10 0.17 -9.21 0.79
N VAL A 11 1.32 -9.00 0.13
CA VAL A 11 1.43 -8.20 -1.09
C VAL A 11 0.60 -8.82 -2.21
N LEU A 12 0.68 -10.15 -2.37
CA LEU A 12 -0.09 -10.88 -3.36
C LEU A 12 -1.60 -10.80 -3.06
N LEU A 13 -2.00 -10.90 -1.79
CA LEU A 13 -3.38 -10.71 -1.37
C LEU A 13 -3.87 -9.29 -1.69
N LEU A 14 -3.10 -8.27 -1.34
CA LEU A 14 -3.44 -6.87 -1.63
C LEU A 14 -3.55 -6.61 -3.14
N PHE A 15 -2.63 -7.18 -3.92
CA PHE A 15 -2.71 -7.14 -5.38
C PHE A 15 -4.01 -7.78 -5.89
N VAL A 16 -4.31 -8.99 -5.44
CA VAL A 16 -5.52 -9.72 -5.85
C VAL A 16 -6.77 -8.95 -5.44
N PHE A 17 -6.83 -8.41 -4.23
CA PHE A 17 -7.96 -7.60 -3.76
C PHE A 17 -8.12 -6.30 -4.55
N ALA A 18 -7.04 -5.54 -4.75
CA ALA A 18 -7.08 -4.31 -5.55
C ALA A 18 -7.50 -4.60 -6.99
N TYR A 19 -7.01 -5.71 -7.55
CA TYR A 19 -7.48 -6.19 -8.83
C TYR A 19 -8.98 -6.52 -8.74
N MET A 20 -9.42 -7.42 -7.87
CA MET A 20 -10.83 -7.85 -7.74
C MET A 20 -11.82 -6.70 -7.57
N THR A 21 -11.51 -5.75 -6.71
CA THR A 21 -12.37 -4.58 -6.39
C THR A 21 -12.41 -3.53 -7.51
N LYS A 22 -11.49 -3.61 -8.49
CA LYS A 22 -11.36 -2.67 -9.60
C LYS A 22 -11.12 -1.23 -9.15
N ARG A 23 -10.75 -0.99 -7.90
CA ARG A 23 -10.57 0.37 -7.36
C ARG A 23 -9.37 1.05 -7.98
N ARG A 24 -9.47 2.38 -8.10
CA ARG A 24 -8.41 3.20 -8.67
C ARG A 24 -7.19 3.28 -7.76
N PHE A 25 -6.01 3.10 -8.35
CA PHE A 25 -4.72 3.19 -7.66
C PHE A 25 -4.58 4.50 -6.90
N GLY A 26 -5.01 5.63 -7.47
CA GLY A 26 -4.79 6.92 -6.85
C GLY A 26 -5.41 7.04 -5.46
N VAL A 27 -6.65 6.57 -5.29
CA VAL A 27 -7.33 6.59 -3.99
C VAL A 27 -6.65 5.63 -3.01
N LEU A 28 -6.36 4.40 -3.45
CA LEU A 28 -5.74 3.40 -2.58
C LEU A 28 -4.31 3.76 -2.18
N GLY A 29 -3.53 4.35 -3.10
CA GLY A 29 -2.15 4.76 -2.90
C GLY A 29 -2.02 5.96 -1.98
N LEU A 30 -2.90 6.96 -2.10
CA LEU A 30 -2.95 8.06 -1.12
C LEU A 30 -3.38 7.60 0.27
N ALA A 31 -4.28 6.59 0.35
CA ALA A 31 -4.64 6.01 1.64
C ALA A 31 -3.49 5.23 2.28
N LEU A 32 -2.66 4.53 1.49
CA LEU A 32 -1.40 3.96 2.00
C LEU A 32 -0.47 5.03 2.52
N ALA A 33 -0.35 6.18 1.84
CA ALA A 33 0.45 7.29 2.34
C ALA A 33 -0.07 7.83 3.67
N ALA A 34 -1.40 7.95 3.82
CA ALA A 34 -2.00 8.34 5.08
C ALA A 34 -1.67 7.33 6.20
N GLY A 35 -1.79 6.02 5.93
CA GLY A 35 -1.41 4.96 6.88
C GLY A 35 0.07 4.98 7.23
N TYR A 36 0.94 5.24 6.24
CA TYR A 36 2.38 5.39 6.46
C TYR A 36 2.70 6.59 7.35
N VAL A 37 2.12 7.76 7.07
CA VAL A 37 2.29 8.94 7.93
C VAL A 37 1.81 8.64 9.35
N LEU A 38 0.65 7.98 9.52
CA LEU A 38 0.16 7.56 10.83
C LEU A 38 1.14 6.64 11.55
N SER A 39 1.73 5.65 10.85
CA SER A 39 2.71 4.74 11.43
C SER A 39 3.97 5.47 11.93
N LYS A 40 4.40 6.53 11.24
CA LYS A 40 5.52 7.37 11.66
C LYS A 40 5.18 8.26 12.86
N LEU A 41 3.96 8.80 12.89
CA LEU A 41 3.48 9.58 14.03
C LEU A 41 3.31 8.73 15.29
N TRP A 42 3.00 7.44 15.14
CA TRP A 42 2.75 6.51 16.26
C TRP A 42 3.92 5.56 16.52
N GLU A 43 5.10 5.79 15.96
CA GLU A 43 6.22 4.84 16.01
C GLU A 43 6.56 4.42 17.46
N THR A 44 6.66 5.39 18.38
CA THR A 44 6.90 5.12 19.80
C THR A 44 5.73 4.41 20.47
N SER A 45 4.50 4.89 20.22
CA SER A 45 3.29 4.28 20.80
C SER A 45 3.06 2.84 20.35
N ILE A 46 3.41 2.50 19.10
CA ILE A 46 3.32 1.13 18.57
C ILE A 46 4.34 0.23 19.29
N ALA A 47 5.58 0.69 19.45
CA ALA A 47 6.61 -0.06 20.16
C ALA A 47 6.23 -0.29 21.64
N ASP A 48 5.72 0.74 22.31
CA ASP A 48 5.28 0.67 23.71
C ASP A 48 4.06 -0.25 23.87
N LEU A 49 3.09 -0.20 22.96
CA LEU A 49 1.92 -1.06 23.02
C LEU A 49 2.29 -2.53 22.86
N VAL A 50 3.24 -2.83 21.96
CA VAL A 50 3.73 -4.19 21.75
C VAL A 50 4.54 -4.68 22.95
N SER A 51 5.47 -3.89 23.48
CA SER A 51 6.29 -4.29 24.62
C SER A 51 5.47 -4.57 25.89
N ASN A 52 4.40 -3.79 26.12
CA ASN A 52 3.49 -3.98 27.24
C ASN A 52 2.45 -5.10 27.04
N SER A 53 2.30 -5.63 25.83
CA SER A 53 1.31 -6.67 25.52
C SER A 53 1.75 -8.08 25.96
N GLY A 54 3.05 -8.29 26.19
CA GLY A 54 3.63 -9.61 26.47
C GLY A 54 3.52 -10.60 25.29
N ILE A 55 3.16 -10.12 24.10
CA ILE A 55 3.03 -10.95 22.89
C ILE A 55 4.41 -11.13 22.27
N GLU A 56 4.95 -12.34 22.38
CA GLU A 56 6.15 -12.75 21.67
C GLU A 56 5.76 -13.67 20.51
N LEU A 57 6.22 -13.33 19.31
CA LEU A 57 5.99 -14.13 18.11
C LEU A 57 7.34 -14.59 17.57
N GLU A 58 7.54 -15.90 17.51
CA GLU A 58 8.82 -16.48 17.10
C GLU A 58 9.16 -16.24 15.61
N MET A 59 8.15 -16.00 14.76
CA MET A 59 8.33 -15.92 13.30
C MET A 59 8.31 -14.50 12.74
N VAL A 60 7.61 -13.55 13.37
CA VAL A 60 7.45 -12.17 12.87
C VAL A 60 7.45 -11.22 14.06
N SER A 61 8.20 -10.11 13.99
CA SER A 61 8.15 -9.11 15.05
C SER A 61 6.72 -8.57 15.21
N PRO A 62 6.14 -8.58 16.42
CA PRO A 62 4.81 -8.02 16.63
C PRO A 62 4.77 -6.51 16.31
N VAL A 63 5.90 -5.81 16.44
CA VAL A 63 6.07 -4.41 16.01
C VAL A 63 5.88 -4.28 14.50
N THR A 64 6.48 -5.19 13.70
CA THR A 64 6.26 -5.22 12.25
C THR A 64 4.77 -5.42 11.93
N LEU A 65 4.10 -6.38 12.56
CA LEU A 65 2.68 -6.63 12.30
C LEU A 65 1.80 -5.44 12.65
N ALA A 66 2.00 -4.83 13.81
CA ALA A 66 1.26 -3.65 14.25
C ALA A 66 1.48 -2.48 13.29
N THR A 67 2.73 -2.24 12.89
CA THR A 67 3.09 -1.16 11.95
C THR A 67 2.46 -1.41 10.57
N LEU A 68 2.56 -2.62 10.04
CA LEU A 68 1.90 -3.00 8.78
C LEU A 68 0.39 -2.83 8.84
N ALA A 69 -0.24 -3.22 9.96
CA ALA A 69 -1.67 -3.02 10.15
C ALA A 69 -2.05 -1.53 10.05
N VAL A 70 -1.31 -0.64 10.73
CA VAL A 70 -1.54 0.82 10.66
C VAL A 70 -1.35 1.36 9.23
N ILE A 71 -0.31 0.90 8.52
CA ILE A 71 -0.02 1.33 7.15
C ILE A 71 -1.15 0.90 6.19
N LEU A 72 -1.57 -0.36 6.27
CA LEU A 72 -2.44 -0.98 5.27
C LEU A 72 -3.93 -0.69 5.53
N LEU A 73 -4.34 -0.53 6.80
CA LEU A 73 -5.74 -0.43 7.19
C LEU A 73 -6.52 0.66 6.45
N PRO A 74 -6.04 1.92 6.32
CA PRO A 74 -6.78 2.95 5.60
C PRO A 74 -7.06 2.55 4.14
N SER A 75 -6.08 1.92 3.50
CA SER A 75 -6.21 1.46 2.12
C SER A 75 -7.17 0.28 1.98
N VAL A 76 -7.09 -0.68 2.91
CA VAL A 76 -7.99 -1.84 2.95
C VAL A 76 -9.44 -1.41 3.14
N VAL A 77 -9.70 -0.41 3.99
CA VAL A 77 -11.05 0.15 4.17
C VAL A 77 -11.56 0.76 2.86
N LEU A 78 -10.69 1.48 2.11
CA LEU A 78 -11.08 2.08 0.84
C LEU A 78 -11.22 1.08 -0.32
N LEU A 79 -10.77 -0.18 -0.19
CA LEU A 79 -11.08 -1.22 -1.18
C LEU A 79 -12.59 -1.40 -1.36
N PHE A 80 -13.38 -1.12 -0.32
CA PHE A 80 -14.83 -1.22 -0.35
C PHE A 80 -15.55 0.01 -0.94
N GLY A 81 -14.85 1.11 -1.23
CA GLY A 81 -15.45 2.38 -1.69
C GLY A 81 -14.70 3.08 -2.83
N GLY A 82 -15.35 4.07 -3.46
CA GLY A 82 -14.68 5.00 -4.38
C GLY A 82 -14.66 4.63 -5.89
N PRO A 83 -13.95 5.39 -6.73
CA PRO A 83 -13.95 5.23 -8.18
C PRO A 83 -13.34 3.90 -8.64
N THR A 84 -13.94 3.30 -9.67
CA THR A 84 -13.45 2.05 -10.28
C THR A 84 -12.84 2.25 -11.67
N TYR A 85 -11.90 1.40 -12.06
CA TYR A 85 -11.39 1.29 -13.42
C TYR A 85 -12.46 0.73 -14.36
N LYS A 86 -12.55 1.31 -15.56
CA LYS A 86 -13.45 0.84 -16.64
C LYS A 86 -12.76 -0.19 -17.56
N THR A 87 -11.44 -0.14 -17.69
CA THR A 87 -10.67 -0.98 -18.61
C THR A 87 -9.86 -2.04 -17.87
N LYS A 88 -9.73 -3.24 -18.46
CA LYS A 88 -8.92 -4.34 -17.89
C LYS A 88 -7.43 -3.97 -17.77
N ARG A 89 -6.90 -3.20 -18.73
CA ARG A 89 -5.50 -2.73 -18.72
C ARG A 89 -5.25 -1.77 -17.55
N GLY A 90 -6.13 -0.77 -17.35
CA GLY A 90 -6.01 0.17 -16.23
C GLY A 90 -6.12 -0.52 -14.87
N ARG A 91 -7.02 -1.51 -14.77
CA ARG A 91 -7.16 -2.37 -13.57
C ARG A 91 -5.86 -3.13 -13.24
N LEU A 92 -5.24 -3.77 -14.23
CA LEU A 92 -4.01 -4.54 -14.05
C LEU A 92 -2.83 -3.63 -13.64
N ILE A 93 -2.63 -2.54 -14.37
CA ILE A 93 -1.54 -1.59 -14.09
C ILE A 93 -1.75 -0.95 -12.72
N GLY A 94 -2.98 -0.50 -12.42
CA GLY A 94 -3.30 0.13 -11.15
C GLY A 94 -3.13 -0.80 -9.94
N SER A 95 -3.53 -2.07 -10.06
CA SER A 95 -3.33 -3.04 -8.98
C SER A 95 -1.85 -3.40 -8.79
N LEU A 96 -1.05 -3.48 -9.87
CA LEU A 96 0.39 -3.66 -9.78
C LEU A 96 1.06 -2.49 -9.08
N LEU A 97 0.76 -1.25 -9.51
CA LEU A 97 1.29 -0.04 -8.88
C LEU A 97 0.91 0.05 -7.40
N TYR A 98 -0.32 -0.32 -7.06
CA TYR A 98 -0.78 -0.37 -5.68
C TYR A 98 0.03 -1.36 -4.84
N ALA A 99 0.21 -2.58 -5.33
CA ALA A 99 0.93 -3.63 -4.62
C ALA A 99 2.41 -3.26 -4.42
N VAL A 100 3.06 -2.71 -5.46
CA VAL A 100 4.43 -2.20 -5.36
C VAL A 100 4.50 -1.09 -4.31
N LEU A 101 3.58 -0.12 -4.37
CA LEU A 101 3.57 1.00 -3.44
C LEU A 101 3.36 0.55 -1.98
N ALA A 102 2.49 -0.45 -1.76
CA ALA A 102 2.29 -1.05 -0.44
C ALA A 102 3.59 -1.66 0.12
N VAL A 103 4.38 -2.35 -0.72
CA VAL A 103 5.70 -2.86 -0.33
C VAL A 103 6.62 -1.71 0.05
N VAL A 104 6.73 -0.68 -0.79
CA VAL A 104 7.67 0.42 -0.57
C VAL A 104 7.35 1.20 0.72
N PHE A 105 6.07 1.42 1.02
CA PHE A 105 5.67 2.00 2.31
C PHE A 105 5.96 1.12 3.51
N SER A 106 5.99 -0.20 3.31
CA SER A 106 6.19 -1.19 4.37
C SER A 106 7.66 -1.46 4.69
N LEU A 107 8.62 -1.01 3.87
CA LEU A 107 10.04 -1.38 3.99
C LEU A 107 10.60 -1.16 5.40
N ASP A 108 10.31 -0.02 6.02
CA ASP A 108 10.79 0.29 7.37
C ASP A 108 10.25 -0.70 8.42
N ALA A 109 8.95 -1.02 8.34
CA ALA A 109 8.32 -1.99 9.23
C ALA A 109 8.95 -3.37 9.08
N LEU A 110 9.37 -3.73 7.86
CA LEU A 110 9.94 -5.03 7.56
C LEU A 110 11.37 -5.20 8.10
N GLN A 111 12.11 -4.13 8.34
CA GLN A 111 13.49 -4.19 8.88
C GLN A 111 13.55 -4.85 10.27
N TYR A 112 12.49 -4.73 11.08
CA TYR A 112 12.44 -5.35 12.41
C TYR A 112 12.23 -6.87 12.38
N THR A 113 11.90 -7.44 11.22
CA THR A 113 11.65 -8.88 11.09
C THR A 113 12.59 -9.56 10.08
N LEU A 114 12.98 -8.85 9.01
CA LEU A 114 13.71 -9.45 7.91
C LEU A 114 15.21 -9.59 8.23
N VAL A 115 15.66 -10.83 8.47
CA VAL A 115 17.08 -11.20 8.34
C VAL A 115 17.34 -11.57 6.87
N LEU A 116 17.81 -10.61 6.07
CA LEU A 116 18.05 -10.83 4.64
C LEU A 116 19.49 -11.32 4.39
N MET A 117 19.62 -12.45 3.71
CA MET A 117 20.89 -12.96 3.18
C MET A 117 20.81 -13.10 1.65
N GLY A 118 21.95 -12.97 0.97
CA GLY A 118 22.06 -13.24 -0.48
C GLY A 118 21.38 -12.20 -1.40
N PRO A 119 20.96 -12.58 -2.62
CA PRO A 119 20.45 -11.66 -3.65
C PRO A 119 19.21 -10.86 -3.24
N GLY A 120 18.36 -11.40 -2.37
CA GLY A 120 17.18 -10.70 -1.85
C GLY A 120 17.54 -9.45 -1.04
N LYS A 121 18.69 -9.46 -0.36
CA LYS A 121 19.23 -8.30 0.36
C LYS A 121 19.58 -7.17 -0.61
N GLN A 122 20.18 -7.47 -1.75
CA GLN A 122 20.56 -6.46 -2.75
C GLN A 122 19.34 -5.71 -3.30
N VAL A 123 18.25 -6.44 -3.58
CA VAL A 123 16.99 -5.83 -4.05
C VAL A 123 16.36 -4.99 -2.94
N PHE A 124 16.34 -5.49 -1.70
CA PHE A 124 15.81 -4.75 -0.56
C PHE A 124 16.60 -3.47 -0.29
N ASP A 125 17.93 -3.55 -0.25
CA ASP A 125 18.82 -2.40 -0.04
C ASP A 125 18.63 -1.35 -1.14
N PHE A 126 18.48 -1.77 -2.40
CA PHE A 126 18.14 -0.87 -3.49
C PHE A 126 16.79 -0.18 -3.27
N LEU A 127 15.75 -0.93 -2.88
CA LEU A 127 14.42 -0.37 -2.62
C LEU A 127 14.45 0.62 -1.45
N VAL A 128 15.19 0.33 -0.38
CA VAL A 128 15.38 1.24 0.76
C VAL A 128 16.15 2.49 0.33
N GLN A 129 17.24 2.33 -0.43
CA GLN A 129 18.06 3.44 -0.92
C GLN A 129 17.26 4.44 -1.78
N TYR A 130 16.37 3.94 -2.64
CA TYR A 130 15.56 4.75 -3.54
C TYR A 130 14.12 4.99 -3.05
N GLN A 131 13.79 4.56 -1.83
CA GLN A 131 12.43 4.56 -1.29
C GLN A 131 11.77 5.94 -1.42
N GLN A 132 12.45 7.00 -0.99
CA GLN A 132 11.89 8.35 -1.03
C GLN A 132 11.55 8.81 -2.46
N ILE A 133 12.41 8.51 -3.43
CA ILE A 133 12.19 8.88 -4.83
C ILE A 133 11.02 8.07 -5.40
N ILE A 134 10.96 6.77 -5.12
CA ILE A 134 9.88 5.88 -5.56
C ILE A 134 8.54 6.34 -4.98
N LEU A 135 8.48 6.61 -3.67
CA LEU A 135 7.28 7.10 -3.00
C LEU A 135 6.83 8.45 -3.59
N THR A 136 7.76 9.37 -3.81
CA THR A 136 7.43 10.69 -4.40
C THR A 136 6.81 10.55 -5.78
N GLY A 137 7.42 9.75 -6.67
CA GLY A 137 6.90 9.51 -8.01
C GLY A 137 5.55 8.80 -8.00
N ALA A 138 5.40 7.80 -7.14
CA ALA A 138 4.15 7.05 -7.01
C ALA A 138 3.00 7.92 -6.48
N LEU A 139 3.27 8.80 -5.52
CA LEU A 139 2.27 9.72 -4.98
C LEU A 139 1.87 10.81 -5.97
N ALA A 140 2.83 11.37 -6.72
CA ALA A 140 2.51 12.26 -7.82
C ALA A 140 1.63 11.54 -8.87
N GLY A 141 1.96 10.30 -9.22
CA GLY A 141 1.14 9.45 -10.08
C GLY A 141 -0.25 9.19 -9.52
N ALA A 142 -0.37 8.97 -8.21
CA ALA A 142 -1.65 8.75 -7.53
C ALA A 142 -2.57 9.98 -7.60
N VAL A 143 -2.02 11.19 -7.41
CA VAL A 143 -2.76 12.45 -7.58
C VAL A 143 -3.24 12.60 -9.02
N VAL A 144 -2.38 12.33 -10.00
CA VAL A 144 -2.72 12.38 -11.43
C VAL A 144 -3.83 11.38 -11.78
N ASP A 145 -3.80 10.16 -11.23
CA ASP A 145 -4.84 9.14 -11.45
C ASP A 145 -6.21 9.60 -10.92
N ILE A 146 -6.25 10.28 -9.77
CA ILE A 146 -7.48 10.87 -9.20
C ILE A 146 -8.01 12.01 -10.09
N MET A 147 -7.14 12.90 -10.57
CA MET A 147 -7.54 14.00 -11.47
C MET A 147 -8.19 13.47 -12.74
N HIS A 148 -7.59 12.46 -13.37
CA HIS A 148 -8.16 11.79 -14.54
C HIS A 148 -9.47 11.06 -14.23
N ALA A 149 -9.65 10.57 -13.00
CA ALA A 149 -10.91 9.95 -12.58
C ALA A 149 -12.07 10.92 -12.63
N ARG A 150 -11.89 12.13 -12.09
CA ARG A 150 -12.92 13.18 -12.04
C ARG A 150 -13.32 13.64 -13.44
N SER A 151 -12.35 13.88 -14.33
CA SER A 151 -12.60 14.32 -15.72
C SER A 151 -13.45 13.32 -16.51
N SER A 152 -13.32 12.02 -16.23
CA SER A 152 -14.08 10.96 -16.92
C SER A 152 -15.53 10.75 -16.43
N GLY A 153 -15.92 11.40 -15.32
CA GLY A 153 -17.27 11.37 -14.75
C GLY A 153 -18.17 12.51 -15.25
N GLY A 154 -17.62 13.72 -15.42
CA GLY A 154 -18.40 14.91 -15.81
C GLY A 154 -18.97 14.91 -17.23
N LYS A 155 -18.48 14.05 -18.13
CA LYS A 155 -19.00 13.97 -19.51
C LYS A 155 -20.37 13.29 -19.64
N LYS A 156 -20.93 12.69 -18.58
CA LYS A 156 -22.23 12.01 -18.65
C LYS A 156 -23.42 12.90 -18.28
N ASP A 157 -23.21 14.01 -17.58
CA ASP A 157 -24.32 14.83 -17.09
C ASP A 157 -24.77 15.91 -18.10
N GLU A 158 -23.94 16.27 -19.08
CA GLU A 158 -24.31 17.22 -20.14
C GLU A 158 -25.25 16.63 -21.21
N HIS A 159 -25.31 15.31 -21.36
CA HIS A 159 -26.09 14.69 -22.44
C HIS A 159 -27.55 14.39 -22.06
N HIS A 160 -27.93 14.55 -20.78
CA HIS A 160 -29.31 14.36 -20.30
C HIS A 160 -30.07 15.68 -20.08
N ALA A 161 -29.44 16.84 -20.25
CA ALA A 161 -30.10 18.14 -20.15
C ALA A 161 -30.71 18.65 -21.48
N LYS A 162 -30.75 17.80 -22.52
CA LYS A 162 -31.34 18.12 -23.82
C LYS A 162 -32.26 17.00 -24.29
N HIS A 163 -33.36 16.76 -23.59
CA HIS A 163 -34.56 16.13 -24.15
C HIS A 163 -35.79 16.61 -23.41
#